data_AF-A0A7S4FDE5-F1
#
_entry.id   AF-A0A7S4FDE5-F1
#
_cell.length_a   1.000
_cell.length_b   1.000
_cell.length_c   1.000
_cell.angle_alpha   90.00
_cell.angle_beta   90.00
_cell.angle_gamma   90.00
#
_symmetry.space_group_name_H-M   'P 1'
#
loop_
_entity.id
_entity.type
_entity.pdbx_description
1 polymer ?
#
loop_
_entity_poly.entity_id
_entity_poly.type
_entity_poly.pdbx_seq_one_letter_code
_entity_poly.pdbx_strand_id
1 'polypeptide(L)'
;IFFRFTHLPMWLSASIAVVVAFLSYQVRVWNGCPPGTHSASRLSFPRECTPCPLGTRRSVEEAHCEPCPEMTHPSHDRTACLPCPAGQYANQGDANCMLCPAGSIRGENDPVCYICPEMTAPREDRTECVPCQAGHWAPEGSGGCIP
;
A
#
# COMPACT_ATOMS: atom_id res chain seq x y z
N ILE A 1 -62.36 -1.88 8.80
CA ILE A 1 -61.64 -3.18 8.82
C ILE A 1 -60.67 -3.15 10.00
N PHE A 2 -61.13 -3.65 11.14
CA PHE A 2 -60.37 -3.75 12.39
C PHE A 2 -59.73 -5.15 12.40
N PHE A 3 -58.41 -5.24 12.25
CA PHE A 3 -57.70 -6.49 12.56
C PHE A 3 -57.33 -6.48 14.04
N ARG A 4 -58.16 -7.18 14.83
CA ARG A 4 -57.87 -7.63 16.19
C ARG A 4 -56.53 -8.38 16.19
N PHE A 5 -55.50 -7.80 16.79
CA PHE A 5 -54.30 -8.53 17.22
C PHE A 5 -54.63 -9.29 18.52
N THR A 6 -55.36 -10.39 18.40
CA THR A 6 -55.44 -11.40 19.46
C THR A 6 -54.17 -12.23 19.44
N HIS A 7 -53.34 -12.05 20.47
CA HIS A 7 -52.34 -12.99 21.00
C HIS A 7 -51.75 -14.00 20.00
N LEU A 8 -50.64 -13.63 19.35
CA LEU A 8 -49.70 -14.65 18.87
C LEU A 8 -49.02 -15.30 20.09
N PRO A 9 -48.83 -16.63 20.10
CA PRO A 9 -48.19 -17.32 21.21
C PRO A 9 -46.73 -16.85 21.37
N MET A 10 -46.31 -16.61 22.62
CA MET A 10 -44.95 -16.18 23.04
C MET A 10 -43.79 -17.08 22.54
N TRP A 11 -44.11 -18.17 21.85
CA TRP A 11 -43.16 -19.12 21.27
C TRP A 11 -42.75 -18.75 19.84
N LEU A 12 -43.49 -17.88 19.13
CA LEU A 12 -43.08 -17.37 17.81
C LEU A 12 -42.10 -16.18 17.90
N SER A 13 -42.14 -15.40 18.99
CA SER A 13 -41.21 -14.28 19.23
C SER A 13 -39.81 -14.75 19.63
N ALA A 14 -39.70 -15.89 20.33
CA ALA A 14 -38.42 -16.52 20.65
C ALA A 14 -37.71 -17.01 19.38
N SER A 15 -38.46 -17.54 18.40
CA SER A 15 -37.92 -18.04 17.14
C SER A 15 -37.38 -16.95 16.24
N ILE A 16 -38.03 -15.77 16.16
CA ILE A 16 -37.52 -14.65 15.35
C ILE A 16 -36.28 -14.04 16.00
N ALA A 17 -36.25 -13.88 17.33
CA ALA A 17 -35.06 -13.39 18.03
C ALA A 17 -33.87 -14.37 17.92
N VAL A 18 -34.12 -15.68 17.99
CA VAL A 18 -33.10 -16.71 17.77
C VAL A 18 -32.68 -16.78 16.31
N VAL A 19 -33.57 -16.65 15.34
CA VAL A 19 -33.22 -16.60 13.91
C VAL A 19 -32.46 -15.33 13.58
N VAL A 20 -32.83 -14.16 14.13
CA VAL A 20 -32.07 -12.92 13.98
C VAL A 20 -30.74 -13.01 14.72
N ALA A 21 -30.66 -13.65 15.88
CA ALA A 21 -29.40 -13.93 16.59
C ALA A 21 -28.50 -14.91 15.83
N PHE A 22 -29.04 -15.96 15.21
CA PHE A 22 -28.31 -16.89 14.35
C PHE A 22 -27.88 -16.25 13.03
N LEU A 23 -28.75 -15.46 12.40
CA LEU A 23 -28.45 -14.71 11.17
C LEU A 23 -27.46 -13.57 11.46
N SER A 24 -27.47 -12.95 12.63
CA SER A 24 -26.47 -11.96 13.04
C SER A 24 -25.16 -12.58 13.57
N TYR A 25 -25.22 -13.81 14.10
CA TYR A 25 -24.04 -14.61 14.45
C TYR A 25 -23.27 -15.06 13.21
N GLN A 26 -24.00 -15.43 12.13
CA GLN A 26 -23.41 -15.72 10.81
C GLN A 26 -22.90 -14.46 10.07
N VAL A 27 -23.11 -13.25 10.60
CA VAL A 27 -22.64 -11.97 9.99
C VAL A 27 -21.36 -11.44 10.63
N ARG A 28 -20.77 -12.12 11.64
CA ARG A 28 -19.47 -11.74 12.23
C ARG A 28 -18.44 -12.86 12.26
N VAL A 29 -18.35 -13.65 11.20
CA VAL A 29 -17.10 -14.35 10.89
C VAL A 29 -16.59 -13.76 9.59
N TRP A 30 -15.61 -12.85 9.70
CA TRP A 30 -14.78 -12.52 8.56
C TRP A 30 -14.03 -13.81 8.20
N ASN A 31 -14.59 -14.60 7.27
CA ASN A 31 -13.97 -15.82 6.73
C ASN A 31 -12.75 -15.51 5.84
N GLY A 32 -12.11 -14.36 6.04
CA GLY A 32 -10.99 -13.85 5.29
C GLY A 32 -9.78 -13.64 6.20
N CYS A 33 -8.61 -13.59 5.60
CA CYS A 33 -7.40 -13.21 6.33
C CYS A 33 -7.46 -11.72 6.70
N PRO A 34 -6.81 -11.29 7.79
CA PRO A 34 -6.69 -9.87 8.12
C PRO A 34 -5.92 -9.11 7.01
N PRO A 35 -6.02 -7.77 6.97
CA PRO A 35 -5.26 -6.94 6.02
C PRO A 35 -3.76 -7.26 6.09
N GLY A 36 -3.07 -7.11 4.95
CA GLY A 36 -1.66 -7.47 4.82
C GLY A 36 -1.35 -8.97 4.78
N THR A 37 -2.36 -9.83 4.90
CA THR A 37 -2.20 -11.30 4.81
C THR A 37 -3.18 -11.91 3.82
N HIS A 38 -2.81 -13.05 3.24
CA HIS A 38 -3.61 -13.81 2.29
C HIS A 38 -3.57 -15.30 2.62
N SER A 39 -4.50 -16.07 2.06
CA SER A 39 -4.49 -17.53 2.15
C SER A 39 -4.10 -18.07 0.78
N ALA A 40 -2.98 -18.81 0.70
CA ALA A 40 -2.55 -19.46 -0.53
C ALA A 40 -3.51 -20.59 -0.97
N SER A 41 -4.31 -21.13 -0.04
CA SER A 41 -5.25 -22.22 -0.29
C SER A 41 -6.59 -21.94 0.38
N ARG A 42 -7.69 -22.11 -0.34
CA ARG A 42 -9.05 -22.00 0.23
C ARG A 42 -9.50 -23.24 0.99
N LEU A 43 -8.69 -24.32 0.94
CA LEU A 43 -9.01 -25.65 1.44
C LEU A 43 -8.12 -26.11 2.61
N SER A 44 -7.18 -25.28 3.08
CA SER A 44 -6.42 -25.58 4.30
C SER A 44 -7.29 -25.33 5.53
N PHE A 45 -7.42 -26.35 6.37
CA PHE A 45 -8.03 -26.27 7.69
C PHE A 45 -6.99 -26.72 8.74
N PRO A 46 -6.61 -25.85 9.70
CA PRO A 46 -7.05 -24.46 9.87
C PRO A 46 -6.59 -23.55 8.70
N ARG A 47 -7.34 -22.46 8.44
CA ARG A 47 -6.97 -21.46 7.43
C ARG A 47 -5.69 -20.77 7.87
N GLU A 48 -4.63 -20.98 7.10
CA GLU A 48 -3.33 -20.40 7.38
C GLU A 48 -3.17 -19.10 6.59
N CYS A 49 -3.12 -17.98 7.31
CA CYS A 49 -2.92 -16.66 6.71
C CYS A 49 -1.44 -16.33 6.70
N THR A 50 -0.89 -16.16 5.50
CA THR A 50 0.51 -15.78 5.28
C THR A 50 0.58 -14.31 4.87
N PRO A 51 1.63 -13.57 5.26
CA PRO A 51 1.77 -12.19 4.86
C PRO A 51 1.87 -12.06 3.34
N CYS A 52 1.32 -10.99 2.78
CA CYS A 52 1.35 -10.70 1.34
C CYS A 52 2.78 -10.73 0.80
N PRO A 53 3.05 -11.18 -0.43
CA PRO A 53 4.41 -11.16 -0.98
C PRO A 53 5.03 -9.75 -0.96
N LEU A 54 6.35 -9.67 -1.01
CA LEU A 54 7.08 -8.40 -1.03
C LEU A 54 6.61 -7.53 -2.21
N GLY A 55 6.54 -6.21 -1.99
CA GLY A 55 6.04 -5.27 -3.00
C GLY A 55 4.53 -5.23 -3.17
N THR A 56 3.80 -6.05 -2.41
CA THR A 56 2.33 -6.09 -2.45
C THR A 56 1.73 -5.75 -1.10
N ARG A 57 0.49 -5.24 -1.14
CA ARG A 57 -0.33 -4.95 0.03
C ARG A 57 -1.69 -5.62 -0.10
N ARG A 58 -2.44 -5.68 1.00
CA ARG A 58 -3.86 -6.01 0.96
C ARG A 58 -4.61 -5.13 1.96
N SER A 59 -5.48 -4.25 1.46
CA SER A 59 -6.38 -3.46 2.31
C SER A 59 -7.55 -4.28 2.84
N VAL A 60 -8.42 -3.65 3.62
CA VAL A 60 -9.67 -4.27 4.10
C VAL A 60 -10.65 -4.49 2.95
N GLU A 61 -10.65 -3.62 1.93
CA GLU A 61 -11.53 -3.74 0.76
C GLU A 61 -11.04 -4.79 -0.26
N GLU A 62 -9.78 -5.20 -0.18
CA GLU A 62 -9.15 -6.08 -1.17
C GLU A 62 -9.26 -7.57 -0.81
N ALA A 63 -9.57 -8.37 -1.84
CA ALA A 63 -9.69 -9.83 -1.72
C ALA A 63 -8.32 -10.54 -1.82
N HIS A 64 -7.35 -9.94 -2.50
CA HIS A 64 -6.02 -10.51 -2.76
C HIS A 64 -4.94 -9.45 -2.56
N CYS A 65 -3.67 -9.87 -2.52
CA CYS A 65 -2.56 -8.93 -2.43
C CYS A 65 -2.35 -8.24 -3.77
N GLU A 66 -2.40 -6.92 -3.79
CA GLU A 66 -2.17 -6.09 -4.96
C GLU A 66 -0.76 -5.46 -4.91
N PRO A 67 -0.06 -5.37 -6.06
CA PRO A 67 1.21 -4.67 -6.12
C PRO A 67 1.03 -3.19 -5.82
N CYS A 68 1.98 -2.61 -5.08
CA CYS A 68 1.98 -1.17 -4.89
C CYS A 68 2.22 -0.45 -6.24
N PRO A 69 1.49 0.63 -6.52
CA PRO A 69 1.72 1.43 -7.72
C PRO A 69 3.12 2.06 -7.69
N GLU A 70 3.56 2.57 -8.83
CA GLU A 70 4.82 3.32 -8.93
C GLU A 70 4.88 4.45 -7.89
N MET A 71 6.11 4.81 -7.51
CA MET A 71 6.42 5.78 -6.46
C MET A 71 5.93 5.44 -5.06
N THR A 72 5.51 4.19 -4.84
CA THR A 72 5.07 3.72 -3.53
C THR A 72 5.65 2.34 -3.20
N HIS A 73 5.82 2.08 -1.91
CA HIS A 73 6.21 0.77 -1.38
C HIS A 73 5.19 0.28 -0.35
N PRO A 74 5.04 -1.03 -0.10
CA PRO A 74 4.15 -1.52 0.93
C PRO A 74 4.60 -1.06 2.32
N SER A 75 3.65 -0.75 3.20
CA SER A 75 3.91 -0.53 4.62
C SER A 75 4.51 -1.79 5.25
N HIS A 76 5.14 -1.65 6.41
CA HIS A 76 5.72 -2.78 7.15
C HIS A 76 4.70 -3.93 7.34
N ASP A 77 3.45 -3.57 7.62
CA ASP A 77 2.36 -4.51 7.86
C ASP A 77 1.63 -4.93 6.56
N ARG A 78 2.08 -4.43 5.40
CA ARG A 78 1.55 -4.72 4.05
C ARG A 78 0.07 -4.38 3.89
N THR A 79 -0.42 -3.39 4.64
CA THR A 79 -1.84 -2.96 4.62
C THR A 79 -2.09 -1.79 3.69
N ALA A 80 -1.06 -0.97 3.43
CA ALA A 80 -1.14 0.24 2.64
C ALA A 80 0.13 0.40 1.78
N CYS A 81 0.05 1.24 0.76
CA CYS A 81 1.22 1.68 0.00
C CYS A 81 1.57 3.08 0.49
N LEU A 82 2.83 3.27 0.85
CA LEU A 82 3.37 4.53 1.34
C LEU A 82 4.24 5.15 0.25
N PRO A 83 4.20 6.48 0.08
CA PRO A 83 4.99 7.17 -0.93
C PRO A 83 6.49 7.04 -0.64
N CYS A 84 7.29 6.96 -1.70
CA CYS A 84 8.74 7.03 -1.57
C CYS A 84 9.19 8.44 -1.18
N PRO A 85 10.14 8.56 -0.23
CA PRO A 85 10.69 9.84 0.17
C PRO A 85 11.38 10.53 -1.02
N ALA A 86 11.58 11.84 -0.92
CA ALA A 86 12.36 12.59 -1.91
C ALA A 86 13.75 11.95 -2.10
N GLY A 87 14.24 12.02 -3.34
CA GLY A 87 15.48 11.37 -3.78
C GLY A 87 15.38 9.87 -4.03
N GLN A 88 14.21 9.27 -3.81
CA GLN A 88 13.98 7.84 -4.04
C GLN A 88 12.74 7.58 -4.90
N TYR A 89 12.76 6.48 -5.62
CA TYR A 89 11.69 6.01 -6.49
C TYR A 89 11.39 4.53 -6.25
N ALA A 90 10.21 4.07 -6.64
CA ALA A 90 9.86 2.66 -6.67
C ALA A 90 9.07 2.39 -7.96
N ASN A 91 9.36 1.29 -8.64
CA ASN A 91 8.52 0.80 -9.71
C ASN A 91 7.31 0.07 -9.12
N GLN A 92 6.32 -0.22 -9.97
CA GLN A 92 5.17 -1.01 -9.56
C GLN A 92 5.61 -2.38 -9.02
N GLY A 93 5.17 -2.69 -7.80
CA GLY A 93 5.50 -3.95 -7.13
C GLY A 93 6.90 -3.99 -6.49
N ASP A 94 7.63 -2.87 -6.42
CA ASP A 94 8.86 -2.83 -5.65
C ASP A 94 8.56 -2.87 -4.15
N ALA A 95 9.38 -3.64 -3.44
CA ALA A 95 9.24 -3.81 -1.99
C ALA A 95 9.75 -2.62 -1.19
N ASN A 96 10.70 -1.88 -1.75
CA ASN A 96 11.39 -0.77 -1.13
C ASN A 96 11.63 0.33 -2.17
N CYS A 97 11.79 1.55 -1.68
CA CYS A 97 12.22 2.67 -2.50
C CYS A 97 13.74 2.56 -2.76
N MET A 98 14.14 2.86 -3.99
CA MET A 98 15.51 2.89 -4.46
C MET A 98 15.97 4.33 -4.65
N LEU A 99 17.23 4.62 -4.34
CA LEU A 99 17.80 5.94 -4.59
C LEU A 99 17.78 6.27 -6.08
N CYS A 100 17.48 7.52 -6.45
CA CYS A 100 17.60 7.96 -7.83
C CYS A 100 19.02 7.70 -8.37
N PRO A 101 19.14 7.29 -9.65
CA PRO A 101 20.43 6.98 -10.24
C PRO A 101 21.39 8.18 -10.20
N ALA A 102 22.70 7.89 -10.31
CA ALA A 102 23.71 8.93 -10.29
C ALA A 102 23.42 10.00 -11.36
N GLY A 103 23.51 11.27 -10.96
CA GLY A 103 23.23 12.41 -11.84
C GLY A 103 21.75 12.78 -11.94
N SER A 104 20.87 12.10 -11.21
CA SER A 104 19.44 12.40 -11.18
C SER A 104 18.93 12.68 -9.77
N ILE A 105 17.78 13.33 -9.71
CA ILE A 105 17.08 13.68 -8.47
C ILE A 105 15.60 13.41 -8.59
N ARG A 106 14.91 13.42 -7.45
CA ARG A 106 13.45 13.46 -7.39
C ARG A 106 13.03 14.30 -6.20
N GLY A 107 12.32 15.39 -6.44
CA GLY A 107 11.66 16.15 -5.38
C GLY A 107 10.49 15.38 -4.77
N GLU A 108 9.96 15.88 -3.66
CA GLU A 108 8.89 15.22 -2.90
C GLU A 108 7.62 14.93 -3.75
N ASN A 109 7.33 15.82 -4.71
CA ASN A 109 6.15 15.75 -5.58
C ASN A 109 6.47 15.34 -7.02
N ASP A 110 7.73 14.99 -7.32
CA ASP A 110 8.08 14.64 -8.68
C ASP A 110 7.65 13.21 -9.02
N PRO A 111 7.07 12.98 -10.20
CA PRO A 111 6.54 11.69 -10.59
C PRO A 111 7.61 10.70 -11.04
N VAL A 112 8.83 11.15 -11.33
CA VAL A 112 9.98 10.34 -11.80
C VAL A 112 11.31 10.98 -11.37
N CYS A 113 12.38 10.20 -11.35
CA CYS A 113 13.73 10.77 -11.26
C CYS A 113 14.07 11.49 -12.57
N TYR A 114 14.59 12.71 -12.49
CA TYR A 114 15.05 13.48 -13.64
C TYR A 114 16.51 13.87 -13.51
N ILE A 115 17.15 14.05 -14.65
CA ILE A 115 18.59 14.28 -14.77
C ILE A 115 18.92 15.73 -14.40
N CYS A 116 20.00 15.93 -13.66
CA CYS A 116 20.51 17.27 -13.38
C CYS A 116 21.13 17.88 -14.65
N PRO A 117 20.75 19.14 -14.99
CA PRO A 117 21.29 19.82 -16.16
C PRO A 117 22.79 20.11 -16.00
N GLU A 118 23.42 20.55 -17.09
CA GLU A 118 24.81 21.00 -17.08
C GLU A 118 25.07 22.06 -15.99
N MET A 119 26.32 22.13 -15.53
CA MET A 119 26.78 23.00 -14.44
C MET A 119 26.13 22.72 -13.07
N THR A 120 25.32 21.67 -12.96
CA THR A 120 24.72 21.22 -11.70
C THR A 120 25.02 19.75 -11.44
N ALA A 121 25.01 19.39 -10.16
CA ALA A 121 25.15 18.02 -9.71
C ALA A 121 24.07 17.73 -8.66
N PRO A 122 23.59 16.49 -8.55
CA PRO A 122 22.66 16.11 -7.51
C PRO A 122 23.31 16.22 -6.13
N ARG A 123 22.55 16.71 -5.16
CA ARG A 123 22.90 16.65 -3.74
C ARG A 123 23.04 15.20 -3.27
N GLU A 124 23.70 14.97 -2.14
CA GLU A 124 23.96 13.63 -1.58
C GLU A 124 22.68 12.82 -1.36
N ASP A 125 21.61 13.48 -0.92
CA ASP A 125 20.28 12.94 -0.70
C ASP A 125 19.42 12.84 -1.98
N ARG A 126 19.95 13.25 -3.14
CA ARG A 126 19.28 13.20 -4.46
C ARG A 126 17.95 13.95 -4.53
N THR A 127 17.73 14.94 -3.66
CA THR A 127 16.47 15.71 -3.62
C THR A 127 16.51 16.96 -4.49
N GLU A 128 17.69 17.50 -4.76
CA GLU A 128 17.88 18.76 -5.49
C GLU A 128 19.18 18.75 -6.30
N CYS A 129 19.19 19.44 -7.45
CA CYS A 129 20.39 19.71 -8.23
C CYS A 129 21.03 21.00 -7.74
N VAL A 130 22.28 20.92 -7.28
CA VAL A 130 23.05 22.04 -6.77
C VAL A 130 24.08 22.51 -7.80
N PRO A 131 24.31 23.83 -7.94
CA PRO A 131 25.30 24.35 -8.87
C PRO A 131 26.73 24.00 -8.45
N CYS A 132 27.60 23.75 -9.42
CA CYS A 132 29.01 23.52 -9.16
C CYS A 132 29.71 24.80 -8.67
N GLN A 133 30.65 24.63 -7.74
CA GLN A 133 31.48 25.74 -7.26
C GLN A 133 32.45 26.23 -8.35
N ALA A 134 32.95 27.47 -8.20
CA ALA A 134 33.89 28.05 -9.14
C ALA A 134 35.10 27.13 -9.36
N GLY A 135 35.50 26.97 -10.62
CA GLY A 135 36.57 26.06 -11.01
C GLY A 135 36.16 24.59 -11.09
N HIS A 136 34.86 24.29 -11.00
CA HIS A 136 34.29 22.98 -11.30
C HIS A 136 33.17 23.11 -12.32
N TRP A 137 32.91 22.04 -13.06
CA TRP A 137 31.83 21.92 -14.02
C TRP A 137 31.19 20.53 -13.90
N ALA A 138 30.03 20.34 -14.51
CA ALA A 138 29.36 19.06 -14.56
C ALA A 138 28.64 18.95 -15.90
N PRO A 139 28.88 17.90 -16.71
CA PRO A 139 28.00 17.61 -17.84
C PRO A 139 26.62 17.19 -17.36
N GLU A 140 25.63 17.24 -18.26
CA GLU A 140 24.27 16.73 -17.98
C GLU A 140 24.34 15.28 -17.46
N GLY A 141 23.66 15.03 -16.34
CA GLY A 141 23.65 13.71 -15.70
C GLY A 141 24.95 13.31 -15.01
N SER A 142 25.84 14.25 -14.75
CA SER A 142 27.00 13.99 -13.91
C SER A 142 26.57 13.71 -12.46
N GLY A 143 27.10 12.63 -11.88
CA GLY A 143 26.86 12.28 -10.48
C GLY A 143 27.48 13.23 -9.45
N GLY A 144 28.33 14.16 -9.90
CA GLY A 144 29.08 15.11 -9.09
C GLY A 144 29.77 16.18 -9.94
N CYS A 145 30.31 17.21 -9.31
CA CYS A 145 31.09 18.24 -9.98
C CYS A 145 32.54 17.78 -10.18
N ILE A 146 33.07 18.02 -11.37
CA ILE A 146 34.45 17.71 -11.76
C ILE A 146 35.26 19.00 -11.92
N PRO A 147 36.56 19.01 -11.57
CA PRO A 147 37.42 20.19 -11.74
C PRO A 147 37.68 20.53 -13.22
#